data_AF-A0A1G2FJD1-F1
#
_entry.id   AF-A0A1G2FJD1-F1
#
_cell.length_a   1.000
_cell.length_b   1.000
_cell.length_c   1.000
_cell.angle_alpha   90.00
_cell.angle_beta   90.00
_cell.angle_gamma   90.00
#
_symmetry.space_group_name_H-M   'P 1'
#
loop_
_entity.id
_entity.type
_entity.pdbx_description
1 polymer ?
#
loop_
_entity_poly.entity_id
_entity_poly.type
_entity_poly.pdbx_seq_one_letter_code
_entity_poly.pdbx_strand_id
1 'polypeptide(L)'
;MPDYSEQLARARNKTKKAVQKKPGEKKSEPVSEISAIEFLLIGSVAITNDVLDYLGVDFFLFRLGDLITSMILGLWCLIRLHKFPSARFGGSFLIELIPILGDFSPTWTIFIISIYMKESLKVVKQMRSKKTE
;
A
#
# COMPACT_ATOMS: atom_id res chain seq x y z
N MET A 1 48.05 40.58 -13.91
CA MET A 1 47.90 39.20 -13.43
C MET A 1 46.42 38.85 -13.47
N PRO A 2 46.00 37.73 -14.08
CA PRO A 2 44.58 37.38 -14.16
C PRO A 2 44.04 37.09 -12.75
N ASP A 3 42.91 37.73 -12.44
CA ASP A 3 42.28 37.71 -11.12
C ASP A 3 41.69 36.32 -10.81
N TYR A 4 42.46 35.52 -10.10
CA TYR A 4 42.09 34.15 -9.69
C TYR A 4 40.88 34.12 -8.76
N SER A 5 40.57 35.24 -8.09
CA SER A 5 39.44 35.32 -7.15
C SER A 5 38.10 35.25 -7.87
N GLU A 6 37.97 35.90 -9.04
CA GLU A 6 36.76 35.85 -9.87
C GLU A 6 36.51 34.45 -10.45
N GLN A 7 37.57 33.74 -10.85
CA GLN A 7 37.46 32.39 -11.40
C GLN A 7 36.96 31.39 -10.33
N LEU A 8 37.47 31.51 -9.10
CA LEU A 8 37.00 30.71 -7.97
C LEU A 8 35.54 31.01 -7.61
N ALA A 9 35.15 32.29 -7.63
CA ALA A 9 33.77 32.68 -7.39
C ALA A 9 32.80 32.15 -8.46
N ARG A 10 33.21 32.18 -9.74
CA ARG A 10 32.43 31.61 -10.86
C ARG A 10 32.35 30.08 -10.78
N ALA A 11 33.44 29.40 -10.43
CA ALA A 11 33.46 27.95 -10.24
C ALA A 11 32.53 27.55 -9.08
N ARG A 12 32.63 28.22 -7.93
CA ARG A 12 31.80 27.95 -6.75
C ARG A 12 30.30 28.20 -7.01
N ASN A 13 29.96 29.23 -7.78
CA ASN A 13 28.58 29.49 -8.20
C ASN A 13 28.06 28.48 -9.23
N LYS A 14 28.92 27.98 -10.14
CA LYS A 14 28.55 26.87 -11.05
C LYS A 14 28.29 25.59 -10.27
N THR A 15 29.12 25.24 -9.27
CA THR A 15 28.93 24.05 -8.44
C THR A 15 27.65 24.14 -7.60
N LYS A 16 27.37 25.30 -6.98
CA LYS A 16 26.11 25.48 -6.23
C LYS A 16 24.86 25.40 -7.12
N LYS A 17 24.91 25.93 -8.34
CA LYS A 17 23.80 25.81 -9.32
C LYS A 17 23.66 24.39 -9.86
N ALA A 18 24.73 23.61 -9.95
CA ALA A 18 24.68 22.19 -10.34
C ALA A 18 24.15 21.29 -9.21
N VAL A 19 24.45 21.61 -7.95
CA VAL A 19 23.95 20.87 -6.78
C VAL A 19 22.47 21.18 -6.48
N GLN A 20 22.00 22.39 -6.79
CA GLN A 20 20.58 22.76 -6.61
C GLN A 20 19.67 22.46 -7.81
N LYS A 21 20.17 21.81 -8.87
CA LYS A 21 19.35 21.46 -10.05
C LYS A 21 19.40 19.97 -10.40
N LYS A 22 18.76 19.16 -9.55
CA LYS A 22 17.93 18.03 -9.98
C LYS A 22 16.63 17.97 -9.15
N PRO A 23 15.66 18.88 -9.35
CA PRO A 23 14.28 18.61 -8.99
C PRO A 23 13.73 17.67 -10.07
N GLY A 24 14.01 16.38 -9.93
CA GLY A 24 13.70 15.43 -11.01
C GLY A 24 14.23 14.02 -10.84
N GLU A 25 14.95 13.70 -9.74
CA GLU A 25 14.93 12.33 -9.28
C GLU A 25 13.51 12.05 -8.80
N LYS A 26 12.67 11.57 -9.74
CA LYS A 26 11.59 10.65 -9.40
C LYS A 26 12.27 9.65 -8.49
N LYS A 27 12.10 9.80 -7.16
CA LYS A 27 12.27 8.68 -6.23
C LYS A 27 11.45 7.59 -6.87
N SER A 28 12.13 6.67 -7.54
CA SER A 28 11.53 5.44 -8.00
C SER A 28 11.02 4.84 -6.72
N GLU A 29 9.72 5.04 -6.46
CA GLU A 29 9.01 4.39 -5.38
C GLU A 29 9.47 2.94 -5.48
N PRO A 30 10.08 2.35 -4.44
CA PRO A 30 10.32 0.92 -4.47
C PRO A 30 8.94 0.32 -4.63
N VAL A 31 8.65 -0.14 -5.84
CA VAL A 31 7.46 -0.90 -6.14
C VAL A 31 7.67 -2.16 -5.34
N SER A 32 7.16 -2.17 -4.12
CA SER A 32 7.08 -3.35 -3.29
C SER A 32 6.11 -4.27 -4.02
N GLU A 33 6.63 -5.07 -4.95
CA GLU A 33 5.88 -6.18 -5.51
C GLU A 33 5.41 -7.02 -4.33
N ILE A 34 4.10 -7.04 -4.11
CA ILE A 34 3.48 -7.97 -3.17
C ILE A 34 3.84 -9.35 -3.69
N SER A 35 4.61 -10.11 -2.92
CA SER A 35 4.99 -11.46 -3.32
C SER A 35 3.74 -12.32 -3.41
N ALA A 36 3.66 -13.21 -4.40
CA ALA A 36 2.52 -14.12 -4.56
C ALA A 36 2.28 -14.95 -3.28
N ILE A 37 3.34 -15.28 -2.55
CA ILE A 37 3.27 -16.02 -1.28
C ILE A 37 2.66 -15.14 -0.18
N GLU A 38 3.05 -13.86 -0.08
CA GLU A 38 2.47 -12.91 0.88
C GLU A 38 0.98 -12.71 0.60
N PHE A 39 0.60 -12.60 -0.68
CA PHE A 39 -0.79 -12.50 -1.09
C PHE A 39 -1.60 -13.75 -0.78
N LEU A 40 -1.04 -14.94 -1.04
CA LEU A 40 -1.69 -16.21 -0.69
C LEU A 40 -1.88 -16.37 0.81
N LEU A 41 -0.87 -16.01 1.62
CA LEU A 41 -0.96 -16.03 3.08
C LEU A 41 -2.06 -15.08 3.58
N ILE A 42 -2.02 -13.80 3.21
CA ILE A 42 -2.99 -12.82 3.71
C ILE A 42 -4.40 -13.07 3.16
N GLY A 43 -4.49 -13.53 1.91
CA GLY A 43 -5.75 -13.92 1.28
C GLY A 43 -6.35 -15.16 1.95
N SER A 44 -5.53 -16.15 2.34
CA SER A 44 -6.03 -17.33 3.05
C SER A 44 -6.60 -16.98 4.42
N VAL A 45 -5.97 -16.04 5.15
CA VAL A 45 -6.50 -15.54 6.43
C VAL A 45 -7.84 -14.85 6.23
N ALA A 46 -7.95 -13.96 5.24
CA ALA A 46 -9.19 -13.26 4.93
C ALA A 46 -10.32 -14.23 4.53
N ILE A 47 -10.04 -15.18 3.64
CA ILE A 47 -11.03 -16.18 3.21
C ILE A 47 -11.46 -17.07 4.38
N THR A 48 -10.51 -17.46 5.25
CA THR A 48 -10.83 -18.30 6.41
C THR A 48 -11.76 -17.57 7.37
N ASN A 49 -11.53 -16.27 7.61
CA ASN A 49 -12.42 -15.45 8.43
C ASN A 49 -13.80 -15.33 7.79
N ASP A 50 -13.87 -14.93 6.51
CA ASP A 50 -15.15 -14.79 5.82
C ASP A 50 -15.97 -16.11 5.84
N VAL A 51 -15.30 -17.28 5.75
CA VAL A 51 -15.97 -18.59 5.89
C VAL A 51 -16.46 -18.84 7.32
N LEU A 52 -15.69 -18.46 8.34
CA LEU A 52 -16.09 -18.56 9.75
C LEU A 52 -17.31 -17.68 10.05
N ASP A 53 -17.35 -16.47 9.49
CA ASP A 53 -18.49 -15.55 9.55
C ASP A 53 -19.74 -16.17 8.90
N TYR A 54 -19.59 -16.77 7.71
CA TYR A 54 -20.67 -17.49 7.02
C TYR A 54 -21.23 -18.68 7.79
N LEU A 55 -20.38 -19.36 8.57
CA LEU A 55 -20.80 -20.47 9.42
C LEU A 55 -21.48 -19.99 10.72
N GLY A 56 -21.55 -18.68 10.96
CA GLY A 56 -22.15 -18.08 12.14
C GLY A 56 -21.31 -18.28 13.41
N VAL A 57 -20.05 -18.70 13.27
CA VAL A 57 -19.15 -18.96 14.41
C VAL A 57 -18.78 -17.64 15.12
N ASP A 58 -18.63 -16.56 14.36
CA ASP A 58 -18.32 -15.23 14.88
C ASP A 58 -19.48 -14.59 15.66
N PHE A 59 -20.73 -14.99 15.40
CA PHE A 59 -21.87 -14.60 16.24
C PHE A 59 -21.73 -15.15 17.67
N PHE A 60 -21.11 -16.33 17.82
CA PHE A 60 -20.89 -16.98 19.12
C PHE A 60 -19.63 -16.45 19.84
N LEU A 61 -18.65 -15.96 19.08
CA LEU A 61 -17.37 -15.46 19.59
C LEU A 61 -17.32 -13.92 19.71
N PHE A 62 -18.46 -13.22 19.66
CA PHE A 62 -18.51 -11.75 19.72
C PHE A 62 -17.64 -11.06 18.66
N ARG A 63 -17.54 -11.62 17.45
CA ARG A 63 -16.76 -11.05 16.33
C ARG A 63 -15.28 -10.85 16.65
N LEU A 64 -14.75 -11.71 17.51
CA LEU A 64 -13.34 -11.71 17.85
C LEU A 64 -12.47 -12.13 16.64
N GLY A 65 -13.01 -12.95 15.73
CA GLY A 65 -12.38 -13.30 14.46
C GLY A 65 -12.13 -12.06 13.62
N ASP A 66 -13.17 -11.25 13.39
CA ASP A 66 -13.07 -9.97 12.69
C ASP A 66 -12.02 -9.02 13.29
N LEU A 67 -11.97 -8.94 14.62
CA LEU A 67 -11.00 -8.09 15.29
C LEU A 67 -9.56 -8.58 15.02
N ILE A 68 -9.30 -9.88 15.18
CA ILE A 68 -7.97 -10.47 14.95
C ILE A 68 -7.58 -10.34 13.48
N THR A 69 -8.50 -10.65 12.56
CA THR A 69 -8.33 -10.55 11.12
C THR A 69 -8.03 -9.11 10.72
N SER A 70 -8.80 -8.14 11.23
CA SER A 70 -8.53 -6.71 11.02
C SER A 70 -7.13 -6.30 11.51
N MET A 71 -6.68 -6.78 12.67
CA MET A 71 -5.34 -6.47 13.18
C MET A 71 -4.24 -7.03 12.30
N ILE A 72 -4.37 -8.28 11.83
CA ILE A 72 -3.40 -8.92 10.93
C ILE A 72 -3.34 -8.18 9.60
N LEU A 73 -4.50 -7.90 9.00
CA LEU A 73 -4.62 -7.15 7.74
C LEU A 73 -4.12 -5.72 7.87
N GLY A 74 -4.41 -5.07 8.99
CA GLY A 74 -3.96 -3.71 9.30
C GLY A 74 -2.44 -3.67 9.47
N LEU A 75 -1.86 -4.60 10.21
CA LEU A 75 -0.41 -4.69 10.39
C LEU A 75 0.29 -4.98 9.05
N TRP A 76 -0.26 -5.91 8.26
CA TRP A 76 0.26 -6.22 6.92
C TRP A 76 0.21 -4.99 6.00
N CYS A 77 -0.91 -4.25 6.00
CA CYS A 77 -1.05 -3.01 5.26
C CYS A 77 -0.05 -1.93 5.72
N LEU A 78 0.23 -1.81 7.03
CA LEU A 78 1.22 -0.86 7.54
C LEU A 78 2.65 -1.22 7.11
N ILE A 79 2.97 -2.51 7.06
CA ILE A 79 4.31 -2.98 6.67
C ILE A 79 4.52 -2.86 5.16
N ARG A 80 3.51 -3.18 4.35
CA ARG A 80 3.64 -3.24 2.88
C ARG A 80 3.18 -2.01 2.12
N LEU A 81 2.19 -1.28 2.62
CA LEU A 81 1.68 -0.12 1.90
C LEU A 81 2.34 1.15 2.42
N HIS A 82 3.04 1.86 1.52
CA HIS A 82 3.60 3.19 1.83
C HIS A 82 2.51 4.20 2.24
N LYS A 83 1.27 4.01 1.78
CA LYS A 83 0.10 4.77 2.24
C LYS A 83 -0.97 3.80 2.70
N PHE A 84 -1.18 3.75 4.01
CA PHE A 84 -2.23 2.94 4.61
C PHE A 84 -3.62 3.36 4.08
N PRO A 85 -4.43 2.44 3.55
CA PRO A 85 -5.74 2.76 2.98
C PRO A 85 -6.80 2.93 4.08
N SER A 86 -6.58 3.88 5.00
CA SER A 86 -7.37 4.07 6.23
C SER A 86 -8.88 4.14 6.00
N ALA A 87 -9.33 4.88 4.98
CA ALA A 87 -10.75 5.01 4.68
C ALA A 87 -11.40 3.69 4.20
N ARG A 88 -10.68 2.88 3.42
CA ARG A 88 -11.19 1.58 2.95
C ARG A 88 -11.10 0.52 4.02
N PHE A 89 -10.02 0.53 4.80
CA PHE A 89 -9.83 -0.37 5.93
C PHE A 89 -10.90 -0.10 7.00
N GLY A 90 -11.10 1.16 7.38
CA GLY A 90 -12.14 1.56 8.34
C GLY A 90 -13.56 1.31 7.82
N GLY A 91 -13.82 1.54 6.52
CA GLY A 91 -15.10 1.21 5.91
C GLY A 91 -15.39 -0.30 5.93
N SER A 92 -14.39 -1.13 5.62
CA SER A 92 -14.54 -2.60 5.65
C SER A 92 -14.78 -3.08 7.09
N PHE A 93 -14.01 -2.56 8.05
CA PHE A 93 -14.19 -2.87 9.47
C PHE A 93 -15.56 -2.44 10.01
N LEU A 94 -16.09 -1.28 9.58
CA LEU A 94 -17.41 -0.81 9.97
C LEU A 94 -18.54 -1.65 9.36
N ILE A 95 -18.36 -2.15 8.13
CA ILE A 95 -19.32 -3.07 7.49
C ILE A 95 -19.37 -4.38 8.28
N GLU A 96 -18.21 -4.93 8.64
CA GLU A 96 -18.12 -6.14 9.47
C GLU A 96 -18.76 -5.94 10.84
N LEU A 97 -18.58 -4.76 11.45
CA LEU A 97 -19.23 -4.39 12.72
C LEU A 97 -20.75 -4.29 12.67
N ILE A 98 -21.38 -4.30 11.50
CA ILE A 98 -22.84 -4.32 11.38
C ILE A 98 -23.32 -5.78 11.28
N PRO A 99 -24.12 -6.28 12.24
CA PRO A 99 -24.78 -7.58 12.11
C PRO A 99 -25.65 -7.60 10.85
N ILE A 100 -25.69 -8.73 10.15
CA ILE A 100 -26.40 -8.96 8.86
C ILE A 100 -25.62 -8.49 7.62
N LEU A 101 -24.98 -7.33 7.63
CA LEU A 101 -24.23 -6.82 6.47
C LEU A 101 -22.82 -7.44 6.37
N GLY A 102 -22.09 -7.52 7.50
CA GLY A 102 -20.80 -8.19 7.56
C GLY A 102 -20.93 -9.68 7.22
N ASP A 103 -21.86 -10.36 7.87
CA ASP A 103 -22.04 -11.82 7.77
C ASP A 103 -22.34 -12.33 6.34
N PHE A 104 -22.86 -11.48 5.45
CA PHE A 104 -23.17 -11.84 4.06
C PHE A 104 -22.10 -11.40 3.06
N SER A 105 -21.30 -10.39 3.36
CA SER A 105 -20.31 -9.88 2.43
C SER A 105 -18.91 -10.35 2.81
N PRO A 106 -18.14 -10.99 1.90
CA PRO A 106 -16.76 -11.37 2.17
C PRO A 106 -15.85 -10.12 2.16
N THR A 107 -16.00 -9.25 3.16
CA THR A 107 -15.49 -7.88 3.15
C THR A 107 -13.97 -7.87 3.19
N TRP A 108 -13.38 -8.76 3.98
CA TRP A 108 -11.92 -8.89 4.08
C TRP A 108 -11.30 -9.41 2.78
N THR A 109 -11.93 -10.40 2.13
CA THR A 109 -11.48 -10.91 0.83
C THR A 109 -11.57 -9.82 -0.25
N ILE A 110 -12.69 -9.08 -0.30
CA ILE A 110 -12.87 -7.97 -1.25
C ILE A 110 -11.81 -6.88 -1.02
N PHE A 111 -11.49 -6.57 0.24
CA PHE A 111 -10.46 -5.61 0.59
C PHE A 111 -9.06 -6.02 0.07
N ILE A 112 -8.67 -7.29 0.29
CA ILE A 112 -7.40 -7.83 -0.21
C ILE A 112 -7.32 -7.81 -1.73
N ILE A 113 -8.38 -8.23 -2.43
CA ILE A 113 -8.45 -8.20 -3.89
C ILE A 113 -8.32 -6.76 -4.40
N SER A 114 -8.98 -5.80 -3.76
CA SER A 114 -8.90 -4.39 -4.13
C SER A 114 -7.48 -3.83 -4.00
N ILE A 115 -6.74 -4.22 -2.95
CA ILE A 115 -5.34 -3.83 -2.78
C ILE A 115 -4.49 -4.43 -3.89
N TYR A 116 -4.64 -5.72 -4.18
CA TYR A 116 -3.91 -6.40 -5.23
C TYR A 116 -4.12 -5.74 -6.59
N MET A 117 -5.37 -5.52 -7.00
CA MET A 117 -5.67 -4.83 -8.26
C MET A 117 -5.05 -3.43 -8.33
N LYS A 118 -5.06 -2.68 -7.22
CA LYS A 118 -4.50 -1.33 -7.17
C LYS A 118 -2.99 -1.33 -7.33
N GLU A 119 -2.28 -2.28 -6.73
CA GLU A 119 -0.83 -2.44 -6.91
C GLU A 119 -0.48 -2.93 -8.32
N SER A 120 -1.20 -3.93 -8.87
CA SER A 120 -1.01 -4.40 -10.25
C SER A 120 -1.17 -3.27 -11.27
N LEU A 121 -2.18 -2.40 -11.09
CA LEU A 121 -2.40 -1.25 -11.97
C LEU A 121 -1.28 -0.20 -11.88
N LYS A 122 -0.73 0.05 -10.69
CA LYS A 122 0.42 0.95 -10.54
C LYS A 122 1.64 0.42 -11.28
N VAL A 123 1.94 -0.88 -11.13
CA VAL A 123 3.04 -1.57 -11.80
C VAL A 123 2.90 -1.44 -13.33
N VAL A 124 1.72 -1.75 -13.87
CA VAL A 124 1.44 -1.63 -15.32
C VAL A 124 1.57 -0.18 -15.81
N LYS A 125 1.09 0.80 -15.05
CA LYS A 125 1.18 2.22 -15.42
C LYS A 125 2.63 2.71 -15.45
N GLN A 126 3.46 2.26 -14.50
CA GLN A 126 4.89 2.57 -14.51
C GLN A 126 5.63 1.91 -15.68
N MET A 127 5.32 0.65 -16.01
CA MET A 127 5.90 -0.04 -17.17
C MET A 127 5.53 0.64 -18.50
N ARG A 128 4.29 1.11 -18.67
CA ARG A 128 3.90 1.89 -19.86
C ARG A 128 4.64 3.22 -19.93
N SER A 129 4.78 3.93 -18.81
CA SER A 129 5.46 5.24 -18.80
C SER A 129 6.94 5.14 -19.19
N LYS A 130 7.63 4.06 -18.80
CA LYS A 130 9.04 3.81 -19.17
C LYS A 130 9.25 3.42 -20.64
N LYS A 131 8.21 2.99 -21.36
CA LYS A 131 8.30 2.55 -22.77
C LYS A 131 8.12 3.71 -23.77
N THR A 132 7.77 4.90 -23.28
CA THR A 132 7.49 6.12 -24.07
C THR A 132 8.55 7.22 -23.90
N GLU A 133 9.57 6.98 -23.07
CA GLU A 133 10.81 7.78 -23.01
C GLU A 133 11.92 7.07 -23.81
#